data_AF-A0A1V6S5L6-F1
#
_entry.id   AF-A0A1V6S5L6-F1
#
_cell.length_a   1.000
_cell.length_b   1.000
_cell.length_c   1.000
_cell.angle_alpha   90.00
_cell.angle_beta   90.00
_cell.angle_gamma   90.00
#
_symmetry.space_group_name_H-M   'P 1'
#
loop_
_entity.id
_entity.type
_entity.pdbx_description
1 polymer ?
#
loop_
_entity_poly.entity_id
_entity_poly.type
_entity_poly.pdbx_seq_one_letter_code
_entity_poly.pdbx_strand_id
1 'polypeptide(L)'
;MYTFLKEISSNGNMNTVGVIFPAYPIFLCTNPELLKLILTPLLENQKAGKYPNDYSIHDLGSSYPNATGHSDGSDEKMPLEECGNMLIMSLAYVQKSGDTDFLNDHYSLLKQWTSYLVEDSLYPANQISTDDFAGPLANQTNLALKGIIGIQAMAVIANQTGHTADAADYSRIAKGYITQWQDLAIAKGANPPRTTLSYGDTASHGLLYNLFADARLGLNFVPQSVYQMQSDFYPTVANKYGVPLDTRHTYTK
;
A
#
# COMPACT_ATOMS: atom_id res chain seq x y z
N MET A 1 6.97 -16.24 19.14
CA MET A 1 6.71 -15.00 19.90
C MET A 1 5.97 -14.05 18.97
N TYR A 2 5.09 -13.19 19.48
CA TYR A 2 4.33 -12.24 18.66
C TYR A 2 4.50 -10.83 19.22
N THR A 3 4.39 -9.84 18.34
CA THR A 3 4.21 -8.43 18.70
C THR A 3 2.85 -7.99 18.17
N PHE A 4 2.12 -7.21 18.96
CA PHE A 4 0.83 -6.66 18.55
C PHE A 4 0.84 -5.14 18.68
N LEU A 5 0.13 -4.47 17.78
CA LEU A 5 -0.04 -3.02 17.75
C LEU A 5 -1.51 -2.68 17.97
N LYS A 6 -1.77 -1.82 18.95
CA LYS A 6 -3.08 -1.19 19.12
C LYS A 6 -3.14 0.04 18.22
N GLU A 7 -4.20 0.16 17.44
CA GLU A 7 -4.54 1.41 16.79
C GLU A 7 -5.03 2.45 17.82
N ILE A 8 -4.44 3.65 17.81
CA ILE A 8 -4.72 4.71 18.79
C ILE A 8 -5.32 5.91 18.07
N SER A 9 -6.29 6.58 18.72
CA SER A 9 -6.98 7.78 18.24
C SER A 9 -8.03 7.58 17.14
N SER A 10 -8.47 6.32 16.92
CA SER A 10 -9.59 5.93 16.05
C SER A 10 -10.42 4.80 16.71
N ASN A 11 -10.74 3.71 15.99
CA ASN A 11 -11.61 2.61 16.40
C ASN A 11 -10.97 1.63 17.41
N GLY A 12 -9.65 1.70 17.62
CA GLY A 12 -8.98 0.87 18.61
C GLY A 12 -8.76 -0.57 18.17
N ASN A 13 -8.70 -0.82 16.86
CA ASN A 13 -8.51 -2.15 16.27
C ASN A 13 -7.14 -2.76 16.63
N MET A 14 -7.03 -4.07 16.44
CA MET A 14 -5.87 -4.87 16.76
C MET A 14 -5.06 -5.19 15.50
N ASN A 15 -3.77 -4.83 15.46
CA ASN A 15 -2.88 -5.07 14.31
C ASN A 15 -3.40 -4.53 12.96
N THR A 16 -3.94 -3.30 12.96
CA THR A 16 -4.37 -2.64 11.72
C THR A 16 -3.20 -2.46 10.75
N VAL A 17 -3.30 -3.03 9.56
CA VAL A 17 -2.23 -3.06 8.56
C VAL A 17 -1.89 -1.64 8.09
N GLY A 18 -2.91 -0.81 7.81
CA GLY A 18 -2.75 0.62 7.48
C GLY A 18 -2.06 1.46 8.56
N VAL A 19 -1.99 0.98 9.82
CA VAL A 19 -1.27 1.64 10.93
C VAL A 19 0.13 1.08 11.10
N ILE A 20 0.32 -0.22 10.86
CA ILE A 20 1.64 -0.85 10.82
C ILE A 20 2.47 -0.26 9.66
N PHE A 21 1.84 0.07 8.53
CA PHE A 21 2.52 0.60 7.36
C PHE A 21 3.31 1.90 7.62
N PRO A 22 2.74 3.00 8.14
CA PRO A 22 3.53 4.18 8.48
C PRO A 22 4.53 3.93 9.63
N ALA A 23 4.33 2.89 10.46
CA ALA A 23 5.23 2.54 11.56
C ALA A 23 6.40 1.63 11.13
N TYR A 24 6.30 0.86 10.03
CA TYR A 24 7.33 -0.13 9.68
C TYR A 24 8.75 0.44 9.57
N PRO A 25 8.99 1.70 9.13
CA PRO A 25 10.33 2.25 9.08
C PRO A 25 11.03 2.25 10.44
N ILE A 26 10.32 2.54 11.55
CA ILE A 26 10.94 2.53 12.88
C ILE A 26 11.32 1.10 13.30
N PHE A 27 10.52 0.09 12.94
CA PHE A 27 10.87 -1.30 13.18
C PHE A 27 12.13 -1.69 12.41
N LEU A 28 12.21 -1.36 11.13
CA LEU A 28 13.40 -1.66 10.31
C LEU A 28 14.66 -0.94 10.79
N CYS A 29 14.53 0.28 11.29
CA CYS A 29 15.67 1.05 11.83
C CYS A 29 16.18 0.51 13.17
N THR A 30 15.28 0.01 14.02
CA THR A 30 15.62 -0.44 15.38
C THR A 30 16.00 -1.92 15.43
N ASN A 31 15.09 -2.80 14.99
CA ASN A 31 15.30 -4.22 14.86
C ASN A 31 14.30 -4.79 13.82
N PRO A 32 14.75 -5.21 12.63
CA PRO A 32 13.85 -5.70 11.58
C PRO A 32 12.98 -6.88 12.03
N GLU A 33 13.41 -7.66 13.02
CA GLU A 33 12.61 -8.76 13.57
C GLU A 33 11.27 -8.28 14.16
N LEU A 34 11.19 -7.03 14.64
CA LEU A 34 9.92 -6.45 15.10
C LEU A 34 8.89 -6.37 13.96
N LEU A 35 9.31 -6.11 12.73
CA LEU A 35 8.40 -6.09 11.58
C LEU A 35 7.90 -7.51 11.26
N LYS A 36 8.77 -8.52 11.30
CA LYS A 36 8.31 -9.92 11.17
C LYS A 36 7.31 -10.28 12.25
N LEU A 37 7.66 -10.04 13.52
CA LEU A 37 6.82 -10.39 14.67
C LEU A 37 5.45 -9.72 14.67
N ILE A 38 5.33 -8.52 14.09
CA ILE A 38 4.06 -7.78 13.99
C ILE A 38 3.21 -8.20 12.78
N LEU A 39 3.85 -8.63 11.68
CA LEU A 39 3.18 -9.16 10.50
C LEU A 39 2.76 -10.63 10.65
N THR A 40 3.52 -11.44 11.41
CA THR A 40 3.27 -12.89 11.55
C THR A 40 1.84 -13.21 11.99
N PRO A 41 1.23 -12.53 12.99
CA PRO A 41 -0.15 -12.81 13.38
C PRO A 41 -1.17 -12.64 12.24
N LEU A 42 -1.00 -11.62 11.39
CA LEU A 42 -1.85 -11.38 10.21
C LEU A 42 -1.68 -12.49 9.17
N LEU A 43 -0.43 -12.82 8.86
CA LEU A 43 -0.08 -13.88 7.90
C LEU A 43 -0.57 -15.25 8.35
N GLU A 44 -0.40 -15.60 9.63
CA GLU A 44 -0.87 -16.87 10.19
C GLU A 44 -2.39 -16.94 10.23
N ASN A 45 -3.08 -15.86 10.60
CA ASN A 45 -4.54 -15.83 10.63
C ASN A 45 -5.12 -16.12 9.24
N GLN A 46 -4.59 -15.47 8.21
CA GLN A 46 -5.09 -15.66 6.84
C GLN A 46 -4.67 -17.04 6.27
N LYS A 47 -3.45 -17.51 6.55
CA LYS A 47 -3.00 -18.88 6.17
C LYS A 47 -3.81 -19.99 6.85
N ALA A 48 -4.44 -19.72 8.00
CA ALA A 48 -5.32 -20.68 8.66
C ALA A 48 -6.62 -20.94 7.87
N GLY A 49 -6.89 -20.17 6.81
CA GLY A 49 -8.02 -20.40 5.90
C GLY A 49 -9.37 -20.02 6.49
N LYS A 50 -9.38 -19.20 7.55
CA LYS A 50 -10.63 -18.74 8.20
C LYS A 50 -11.17 -17.44 7.63
N TYR A 51 -10.32 -16.64 7.00
CA TYR A 51 -10.73 -15.39 6.36
C TYR A 51 -11.25 -15.69 4.94
N PRO A 52 -12.50 -15.33 4.60
CA PRO A 52 -13.15 -15.79 3.37
C PRO A 52 -12.81 -14.95 2.14
N ASN A 53 -12.13 -13.80 2.28
CA ASN A 53 -11.81 -12.93 1.16
C ASN A 53 -10.40 -13.20 0.61
N ASP A 54 -10.23 -12.95 -0.70
CA ASP A 54 -8.96 -13.23 -1.38
C ASP A 54 -7.91 -12.10 -1.25
N TYR A 55 -8.27 -10.98 -0.63
CA TYR A 55 -7.39 -9.85 -0.34
C TYR A 55 -6.86 -9.87 1.11
N SER A 56 -5.89 -9.02 1.44
CA SER A 56 -5.35 -8.92 2.81
C SER A 56 -6.42 -8.43 3.78
N ILE A 57 -6.52 -9.10 4.93
CA ILE A 57 -7.31 -8.60 6.06
C ILE A 57 -6.81 -7.22 6.51
N HIS A 58 -7.72 -6.35 6.96
CA HIS A 58 -7.40 -5.02 7.47
C HIS A 58 -6.78 -5.04 8.87
N ASP A 59 -7.35 -5.84 9.77
CA ASP A 59 -6.93 -5.96 11.16
C ASP A 59 -7.27 -7.35 11.71
N LEU A 60 -6.75 -7.70 12.89
CA LEU A 60 -7.06 -8.97 13.56
C LEU A 60 -8.26 -8.92 14.50
N GLY A 61 -8.88 -7.76 14.66
CA GLY A 61 -10.06 -7.61 15.48
C GLY A 61 -10.45 -6.14 15.68
N SER A 62 -11.76 -5.92 15.68
CA SER A 62 -12.42 -4.60 15.79
C SER A 62 -12.28 -3.91 17.15
N SER A 63 -11.53 -4.50 18.10
CA SER A 63 -11.21 -3.87 19.37
C SER A 63 -10.00 -4.52 20.02
N TYR A 64 -9.09 -3.73 20.57
CA TYR A 64 -7.96 -4.24 21.34
C TYR A 64 -8.41 -4.81 22.70
N PRO A 65 -7.90 -5.98 23.15
CA PRO A 65 -6.85 -6.81 22.55
C PRO A 65 -7.39 -8.03 21.76
N ASN A 66 -8.55 -7.94 21.12
CA ASN A 66 -9.11 -9.05 20.35
C ASN A 66 -8.31 -9.31 19.07
N ALA A 67 -7.71 -10.51 18.96
CA ALA A 67 -6.95 -10.95 17.80
C ALA A 67 -7.52 -12.24 17.17
N THR A 68 -8.84 -12.44 17.22
CA THR A 68 -9.49 -13.64 16.66
C THR A 68 -9.56 -13.68 15.14
N GLY A 69 -9.26 -12.57 14.47
CA GLY A 69 -9.49 -12.34 13.05
C GLY A 69 -10.98 -12.16 12.71
N HIS A 70 -11.27 -12.08 11.42
CA HIS A 70 -12.61 -11.86 10.87
C HIS A 70 -13.07 -13.05 10.06
N SER A 71 -13.43 -14.17 10.74
CA SER A 71 -13.83 -15.40 10.03
C SER A 71 -15.14 -15.27 9.23
N ASP A 72 -15.89 -14.19 9.46
CA ASP A 72 -17.07 -13.80 8.69
C ASP A 72 -16.74 -12.89 7.50
N GLY A 73 -15.47 -12.49 7.33
CA GLY A 73 -15.01 -11.57 6.28
C GLY A 73 -15.48 -10.13 6.45
N SER A 74 -15.90 -9.74 7.66
CA SER A 74 -16.50 -8.44 7.95
C SER A 74 -15.52 -7.41 8.54
N ASP A 75 -14.24 -7.53 8.21
CA ASP A 75 -13.26 -6.49 8.48
C ASP A 75 -13.54 -5.21 7.67
N GLU A 76 -12.84 -4.13 8.02
CA GLU A 76 -12.94 -2.89 7.29
C GLU A 76 -12.39 -3.03 5.86
N LYS A 77 -13.20 -2.68 4.87
CA LYS A 77 -12.92 -3.02 3.47
C LYS A 77 -11.91 -2.07 2.83
N MET A 78 -10.63 -2.37 3.00
CA MET A 78 -9.48 -1.69 2.39
C MET A 78 -8.60 -2.62 1.53
N PRO A 79 -9.19 -3.42 0.61
CA PRO A 79 -8.50 -4.55 0.00
C PRO A 79 -7.25 -4.16 -0.83
N LEU A 80 -7.31 -3.09 -1.63
CA LEU A 80 -6.16 -2.65 -2.43
C LEU A 80 -5.06 -2.07 -1.53
N GLU A 81 -5.46 -1.22 -0.58
CA GLU A 81 -4.57 -0.59 0.40
C GLU A 81 -3.78 -1.65 1.17
N GLU A 82 -4.45 -2.67 1.71
CA GLU A 82 -3.81 -3.65 2.58
C GLU A 82 -3.01 -4.71 1.84
N CYS A 83 -3.46 -5.16 0.66
CA CYS A 83 -2.64 -5.99 -0.22
C CYS A 83 -1.33 -5.28 -0.60
N GLY A 84 -1.40 -3.99 -0.96
CA GLY A 84 -0.23 -3.18 -1.27
C GLY A 84 0.71 -3.04 -0.07
N ASN A 85 0.15 -2.69 1.10
CA ASN A 85 0.90 -2.54 2.35
C ASN A 85 1.67 -3.82 2.70
N MET A 86 1.00 -4.98 2.66
CA MET A 86 1.61 -6.26 3.04
C MET A 86 2.75 -6.68 2.10
N LEU A 87 2.60 -6.50 0.78
CA LEU A 87 3.65 -6.82 -0.20
C LEU A 87 4.87 -5.90 -0.01
N ILE A 88 4.63 -4.59 0.15
CA ILE A 88 5.70 -3.60 0.37
C ILE A 88 6.45 -3.90 1.66
N MET A 89 5.74 -4.14 2.77
CA MET A 89 6.37 -4.44 4.06
C MET A 89 7.12 -5.78 4.07
N SER A 90 6.59 -6.80 3.41
CA SER A 90 7.24 -8.11 3.28
C SER A 90 8.58 -7.99 2.55
N LEU A 91 8.62 -7.27 1.43
CA LEU A 91 9.88 -7.02 0.72
C LEU A 91 10.83 -6.14 1.55
N ALA A 92 10.32 -5.09 2.19
CA ALA A 92 11.14 -4.20 3.01
C ALA A 92 11.78 -4.92 4.20
N TYR A 93 11.07 -5.88 4.81
CA TYR A 93 11.62 -6.76 5.85
C TYR A 93 12.82 -7.54 5.32
N VAL A 94 12.64 -8.31 4.25
CA VAL A 94 13.69 -9.20 3.72
C VAL A 94 14.88 -8.43 3.16
N GLN A 95 14.67 -7.27 2.53
CA GLN A 95 15.76 -6.38 2.13
C GLN A 95 16.62 -5.94 3.32
N LYS A 96 16.04 -5.83 4.52
CA LYS A 96 16.75 -5.39 5.72
C LYS A 96 17.32 -6.55 6.55
N SER A 97 16.62 -7.68 6.64
CA SER A 97 16.99 -8.82 7.47
C SER A 97 17.83 -9.87 6.74
N GLY A 98 17.66 -10.00 5.42
CA GLY A 98 18.20 -11.12 4.64
C GLY A 98 17.43 -12.43 4.79
N ASP A 99 16.31 -12.46 5.52
CA ASP A 99 15.49 -13.65 5.77
C ASP A 99 14.61 -14.00 4.55
N THR A 100 15.21 -14.57 3.51
CA THR A 100 14.47 -14.97 2.30
C THR A 100 13.49 -16.11 2.53
N ASP A 101 13.67 -16.92 3.58
CA ASP A 101 12.77 -18.02 3.94
C ASP A 101 11.40 -17.49 4.32
N PHE A 102 11.32 -16.31 4.96
CA PHE A 102 10.06 -15.61 5.18
C PHE A 102 9.24 -15.42 3.88
N LEU A 103 9.86 -15.03 2.77
CA LEU A 103 9.14 -14.89 1.51
C LEU A 103 8.71 -16.23 0.94
N ASN A 104 9.55 -17.26 1.03
CA ASN A 104 9.21 -18.62 0.57
C ASN A 104 8.00 -19.17 1.35
N ASP A 105 7.99 -19.02 2.67
CA ASP A 105 6.93 -19.52 3.56
C ASP A 105 5.57 -18.84 3.33
N HIS A 106 5.58 -17.62 2.79
CA HIS A 106 4.39 -16.80 2.58
C HIS A 106 4.06 -16.59 1.08
N TYR A 107 4.83 -17.16 0.16
CA TYR A 107 4.76 -16.87 -1.27
C TYR A 107 3.35 -17.03 -1.86
N SER A 108 2.68 -18.15 -1.57
CA SER A 108 1.33 -18.41 -2.09
C SER A 108 0.31 -17.36 -1.68
N LEU A 109 0.42 -16.84 -0.45
CA LEU A 109 -0.48 -15.80 0.06
C LEU A 109 -0.15 -14.43 -0.56
N LEU A 110 1.14 -14.08 -0.65
CA LEU A 110 1.59 -12.85 -1.34
C LEU A 110 1.16 -12.86 -2.82
N LYS A 111 1.22 -14.03 -3.47
CA LYS A 111 0.75 -14.24 -4.84
C LYS A 111 -0.77 -14.03 -4.96
N GLN A 112 -1.56 -14.57 -4.03
CA GLN A 112 -3.01 -14.37 -3.99
C GLN A 112 -3.38 -12.88 -3.90
N TRP A 113 -2.75 -12.14 -2.99
CA TRP A 113 -2.95 -10.69 -2.86
C TRP A 113 -2.51 -9.92 -4.10
N THR A 114 -1.46 -10.38 -4.77
CA THR A 114 -1.02 -9.79 -6.04
C THR A 114 -2.04 -10.00 -7.14
N SER A 115 -2.72 -11.15 -7.21
CA SER A 115 -3.81 -11.36 -8.17
C SER A 115 -4.92 -10.32 -7.98
N TYR A 116 -5.32 -10.04 -6.75
CA TYR A 116 -6.29 -8.96 -6.46
C TYR A 116 -5.77 -7.60 -6.95
N LEU A 117 -4.49 -7.27 -6.67
CA LEU A 117 -3.91 -6.02 -7.14
C LEU A 117 -3.86 -5.92 -8.67
N VAL A 118 -3.57 -7.01 -9.37
CA VAL A 118 -3.57 -7.02 -10.85
C VAL A 118 -4.95 -6.66 -11.40
N GLU A 119 -6.02 -7.13 -10.76
CA GLU A 119 -7.40 -6.85 -11.18
C GLU A 119 -7.84 -5.41 -10.88
N ASP A 120 -7.49 -4.86 -9.70
CA ASP A 120 -8.09 -3.62 -9.19
C ASP A 120 -7.16 -2.39 -9.25
N SER A 121 -5.83 -2.55 -9.30
CA SER A 121 -4.90 -1.43 -9.08
C SER A 121 -4.96 -0.34 -10.15
N LEU A 122 -5.18 -0.69 -11.42
CA LEU A 122 -5.20 0.33 -12.46
C LEU A 122 -6.44 1.22 -12.36
N TYR A 123 -7.59 0.65 -12.02
CA TYR A 123 -8.88 1.34 -11.85
C TYR A 123 -9.50 0.98 -10.50
N PRO A 124 -9.02 1.54 -9.38
CA PRO A 124 -9.51 1.19 -8.06
C PRO A 124 -11.03 1.33 -7.96
N ALA A 125 -11.70 0.30 -7.45
CA ALA A 125 -13.12 0.36 -7.15
C ALA A 125 -13.46 1.49 -6.15
N ASN A 126 -14.75 1.75 -5.95
CA ASN A 126 -15.21 2.68 -4.92
C ASN A 126 -14.97 2.11 -3.51
N GLN A 127 -13.75 2.29 -3.00
CA GLN A 127 -13.27 1.80 -1.72
C GLN A 127 -12.63 2.93 -0.91
N ILE A 128 -12.48 2.72 0.39
CA ILE A 128 -11.69 3.59 1.27
C ILE A 128 -10.20 3.21 1.18
N SER A 129 -9.35 4.15 1.54
CA SER A 129 -7.92 3.94 1.77
C SER A 129 -7.62 4.23 3.25
N THR A 130 -6.33 4.28 3.63
CA THR A 130 -5.92 4.78 4.96
C THR A 130 -6.37 6.22 5.25
N ASP A 131 -6.88 6.96 4.25
CA ASP A 131 -7.56 8.25 4.42
C ASP A 131 -9.09 8.06 4.58
N ASP A 132 -9.51 7.07 5.35
CA ASP A 132 -10.89 6.61 5.55
C ASP A 132 -11.86 7.72 6.01
N PHE A 133 -11.37 8.66 6.82
CA PHE A 133 -12.09 9.85 7.27
C PHE A 133 -12.57 10.75 6.12
N ALA A 134 -11.99 10.63 4.92
CA ALA A 134 -12.39 11.36 3.73
C ALA A 134 -13.42 10.59 2.87
N GLY A 135 -13.78 9.37 3.26
CA GLY A 135 -14.77 8.53 2.61
C GLY A 135 -14.24 7.79 1.37
N PRO A 136 -15.03 6.82 0.87
CA PRO A 136 -14.65 6.01 -0.29
C PRO A 136 -14.64 6.84 -1.57
N LEU A 137 -13.76 6.48 -2.49
CA LEU A 137 -13.67 7.15 -3.79
C LEU A 137 -13.15 6.16 -4.85
N ALA A 138 -13.84 6.09 -5.99
CA ALA A 138 -13.37 5.32 -7.13
C ALA A 138 -12.19 6.01 -7.83
N ASN A 139 -11.34 5.24 -8.48
CA ASN A 139 -10.22 5.74 -9.29
C ASN A 139 -9.27 6.67 -8.52
N GLN A 140 -9.07 6.41 -7.22
CA GLN A 140 -8.14 7.15 -6.39
C GLN A 140 -6.71 7.04 -6.92
N THR A 141 -6.13 8.17 -7.32
CA THR A 141 -4.82 8.23 -7.97
C THR A 141 -3.70 7.67 -7.09
N ASN A 142 -3.65 8.09 -5.82
CA ASN A 142 -2.59 7.68 -4.89
C ASN A 142 -2.77 6.22 -4.44
N LEU A 143 -4.01 5.72 -4.35
CA LEU A 143 -4.31 4.33 -4.03
C LEU A 143 -3.92 3.40 -5.18
N ALA A 144 -4.28 3.76 -6.43
CA ALA A 144 -3.83 3.05 -7.62
C ALA A 144 -2.31 2.91 -7.67
N LEU A 145 -1.60 4.00 -7.37
CA LEU A 145 -0.13 4.02 -7.34
C LEU A 145 0.44 3.03 -6.31
N LYS A 146 -0.18 2.91 -5.12
CA LYS A 146 0.22 1.89 -4.12
C LYS A 146 0.09 0.48 -4.67
N GLY A 147 -1.05 0.15 -5.27
CA GLY A 147 -1.28 -1.17 -5.85
C GLY A 147 -0.28 -1.50 -6.95
N ILE A 148 0.01 -0.54 -7.84
CA ILE A 148 0.99 -0.70 -8.92
C ILE A 148 2.41 -0.93 -8.36
N ILE A 149 2.81 -0.18 -7.32
CA ILE A 149 4.08 -0.40 -6.61
C ILE A 149 4.08 -1.78 -5.92
N GLY A 150 2.97 -2.21 -5.34
CA GLY A 150 2.80 -3.54 -4.74
C GLY A 150 3.02 -4.67 -5.75
N ILE A 151 2.49 -4.56 -6.97
CA ILE A 151 2.74 -5.53 -8.06
C ILE A 151 4.23 -5.56 -8.43
N GLN A 152 4.88 -4.39 -8.53
CA GLN A 152 6.32 -4.34 -8.79
C GLN A 152 7.15 -4.90 -7.62
N ALA A 153 6.73 -4.70 -6.38
CA ALA A 153 7.34 -5.33 -5.21
C ALA A 153 7.21 -6.86 -5.27
N MET A 154 6.04 -7.38 -5.67
CA MET A 154 5.85 -8.81 -5.89
C MET A 154 6.79 -9.35 -6.98
N ALA A 155 7.03 -8.60 -8.06
CA ALA A 155 7.98 -9.00 -9.08
C ALA A 155 9.39 -9.22 -8.50
N VAL A 156 9.82 -8.38 -7.55
CA VAL A 156 11.10 -8.54 -6.84
C VAL A 156 11.07 -9.75 -5.90
N ILE A 157 9.98 -9.92 -5.15
CA ILE A 157 9.78 -11.09 -4.26
C ILE A 157 9.84 -12.40 -5.05
N ALA A 158 9.14 -12.48 -6.17
CA ALA A 158 9.13 -13.64 -7.07
C ALA A 158 10.54 -13.96 -7.61
N ASN A 159 11.31 -12.94 -7.98
CA ASN A 159 12.68 -13.17 -8.43
C ASN A 159 13.59 -13.68 -7.30
N GLN A 160 13.47 -13.13 -6.08
CA GLN A 160 14.26 -13.56 -4.91
C GLN A 160 13.92 -14.98 -4.43
N THR A 161 12.72 -15.47 -4.72
CA THR A 161 12.23 -16.80 -4.32
C THR A 161 12.31 -17.83 -5.46
N GLY A 162 12.95 -17.50 -6.59
CA GLY A 162 13.13 -18.41 -7.73
C GLY A 162 11.94 -18.54 -8.68
N HIS A 163 10.85 -17.79 -8.47
CA HIS A 163 9.66 -17.75 -9.32
C HIS A 163 9.83 -16.77 -10.49
N THR A 164 10.85 -16.99 -11.33
CA THR A 164 11.26 -16.05 -12.38
C THR A 164 10.18 -15.75 -13.43
N ALA A 165 9.29 -16.70 -13.72
CA ALA A 165 8.16 -16.47 -14.63
C ALA A 165 7.15 -15.47 -14.07
N ASP A 166 6.77 -15.63 -12.79
CA ASP A 166 5.91 -14.70 -12.07
C ASP A 166 6.58 -13.31 -12.00
N ALA A 167 7.89 -13.27 -11.73
CA ALA A 167 8.65 -12.01 -11.68
C ALA A 167 8.59 -11.23 -13.00
N ALA A 168 8.81 -11.91 -14.12
CA ALA A 168 8.73 -11.30 -15.45
C ALA A 168 7.31 -10.79 -15.74
N ASP A 169 6.29 -11.57 -15.37
CA ASP A 169 4.89 -11.23 -15.63
C ASP A 169 4.43 -10.02 -14.81
N TYR A 170 4.67 -10.03 -13.49
CA TYR A 170 4.30 -8.92 -12.62
C TYR A 170 5.06 -7.63 -12.97
N SER A 171 6.35 -7.70 -13.32
CA SER A 171 7.07 -6.50 -13.76
C SER A 171 6.52 -5.95 -15.07
N ARG A 172 6.14 -6.81 -16.02
CA ARG A 172 5.49 -6.41 -17.27
C ARG A 172 4.16 -5.71 -17.01
N ILE A 173 3.31 -6.27 -16.13
CA ILE A 173 2.02 -5.69 -15.76
C ILE A 173 2.23 -4.34 -15.08
N ALA A 174 3.07 -4.26 -14.05
CA ALA A 174 3.33 -3.02 -13.32
C ALA A 174 3.85 -1.90 -14.25
N LYS A 175 4.76 -2.22 -15.17
CA LYS A 175 5.26 -1.25 -16.18
C LYS A 175 4.16 -0.78 -17.15
N GLY A 176 3.27 -1.67 -17.55
CA GLY A 176 2.10 -1.31 -18.33
C GLY A 176 1.15 -0.39 -17.55
N TYR A 177 0.93 -0.67 -16.27
CA TYR A 177 0.05 0.11 -15.42
C TYR A 177 0.63 1.48 -15.08
N ILE A 178 1.92 1.61 -14.74
CA ILE A 178 2.51 2.93 -14.44
C ILE A 178 2.52 3.85 -15.67
N THR A 179 2.61 3.29 -16.87
CA THR A 179 2.47 4.05 -18.13
C THR A 179 1.05 4.60 -18.26
N GLN A 180 0.04 3.75 -18.13
CA GLN A 180 -1.37 4.16 -18.21
C GLN A 180 -1.79 5.09 -17.06
N TRP A 181 -1.31 4.83 -15.85
CA TRP A 181 -1.55 5.66 -14.67
C TRP A 181 -1.09 7.10 -14.91
N GLN A 182 0.07 7.32 -15.55
CA GLN A 182 0.51 8.69 -15.88
C GLN A 182 -0.45 9.42 -16.83
N ASP A 183 -1.13 8.71 -17.73
CA ASP A 183 -2.12 9.31 -18.63
C ASP A 183 -3.45 9.58 -17.94
N LEU A 184 -3.86 8.72 -17.02
CA LEU A 184 -5.14 8.82 -16.28
C LEU A 184 -5.08 9.81 -15.11
N ALA A 185 -3.94 9.84 -14.40
CA ALA A 185 -3.77 10.52 -13.13
C ALA A 185 -3.21 11.93 -13.24
N ILE A 186 -2.50 12.26 -14.33
CA ILE A 186 -1.78 13.54 -14.43
C ILE A 186 -2.63 14.56 -15.19
N ALA A 187 -2.96 15.66 -14.52
CA ALA A 187 -3.51 16.85 -15.15
C ALA A 187 -2.39 17.61 -15.90
N LYS A 188 -1.96 17.08 -17.06
CA LYS A 188 -0.83 17.61 -17.85
C LYS A 188 -1.02 19.06 -18.29
N GLY A 189 -2.27 19.49 -18.50
CA GLY A 189 -2.62 20.86 -18.87
C GLY A 189 -2.73 21.84 -17.71
N ALA A 190 -2.60 21.38 -16.45
CA ALA A 190 -2.56 22.26 -15.30
C ALA A 190 -1.23 23.04 -15.24
N ASN A 191 -1.23 24.18 -14.54
CA ASN A 191 -0.04 25.00 -14.34
C ASN A 191 0.19 25.31 -12.84
N PRO A 192 1.19 24.70 -12.18
CA PRO A 192 2.06 23.65 -12.73
C PRO A 192 1.30 22.31 -12.93
N PRO A 193 1.82 21.40 -13.78
CA PRO A 193 1.28 20.04 -13.90
C PRO A 193 1.33 19.31 -12.57
N ARG A 194 0.35 18.44 -12.32
CA ARG A 194 0.21 17.68 -11.06
C ARG A 194 -0.61 16.43 -11.27
N THR A 195 -0.65 15.53 -10.29
CA THR A 195 -1.69 14.50 -10.28
C THR A 195 -3.00 15.01 -9.69
N THR A 196 -4.09 14.39 -10.13
CA THR A 196 -5.44 14.57 -9.60
C THR A 196 -5.66 13.70 -8.37
N LEU A 197 -6.68 14.00 -7.56
CA LEU A 197 -7.14 13.14 -6.46
C LEU A 197 -7.70 11.81 -7.01
N SER A 198 -8.58 11.92 -8.00
CA SER A 198 -9.13 10.79 -8.75
C SER A 198 -8.99 11.04 -10.24
N TYR A 199 -8.95 9.96 -11.04
CA TYR A 199 -8.73 10.08 -12.48
C TYR A 199 -9.78 10.98 -13.15
N GLY A 200 -9.31 11.81 -14.08
CA GLY A 200 -10.16 12.70 -14.87
C GLY A 200 -10.61 13.98 -14.14
N ASP A 201 -10.54 14.05 -12.80
CA ASP A 201 -10.83 15.28 -12.06
C ASP A 201 -9.64 16.25 -12.11
N THR A 202 -9.48 16.91 -13.25
CA THR A 202 -8.36 17.85 -13.51
C THR A 202 -8.36 19.10 -12.62
N ALA A 203 -9.45 19.39 -11.92
CA ALA A 203 -9.51 20.48 -10.94
C ALA A 203 -8.90 20.05 -9.60
N SER A 204 -8.94 18.78 -9.27
CA SER A 204 -8.44 18.23 -8.01
C SER A 204 -6.90 18.12 -7.93
N HIS A 205 -6.41 17.76 -6.74
CA HIS A 205 -5.04 17.32 -6.50
C HIS A 205 -4.99 16.38 -5.28
N GLY A 206 -3.91 15.62 -5.17
CA GLY A 206 -3.65 14.76 -4.01
C GLY A 206 -2.14 14.64 -3.73
N LEU A 207 -1.81 14.43 -2.46
CA LEU A 207 -0.47 14.10 -1.99
C LEU A 207 -0.16 12.65 -2.40
N LEU A 208 0.96 12.44 -3.09
CA LEU A 208 1.39 11.10 -3.51
C LEU A 208 2.31 10.46 -2.47
N TYR A 209 1.84 10.33 -1.24
CA TYR A 209 2.64 9.76 -0.16
C TYR A 209 3.06 8.31 -0.44
N ASN A 210 2.37 7.58 -1.32
CA ASN A 210 2.75 6.21 -1.68
C ASN A 210 4.01 6.11 -2.56
N LEU A 211 4.49 7.23 -3.11
CA LEU A 211 5.84 7.32 -3.72
C LEU A 211 6.96 6.97 -2.72
N PHE A 212 6.68 7.09 -1.42
CA PHE A 212 7.58 6.64 -0.36
C PHE A 212 7.95 5.16 -0.51
N ALA A 213 7.00 4.29 -0.92
CA ALA A 213 7.25 2.87 -1.01
C ALA A 213 8.25 2.51 -2.13
N ASP A 214 8.12 3.12 -3.31
CA ASP A 214 9.07 2.93 -4.41
C ASP A 214 10.48 3.37 -4.01
N ALA A 215 10.59 4.56 -3.39
CA ALA A 215 11.85 5.12 -2.92
C ALA A 215 12.47 4.28 -1.79
N ARG A 216 11.67 3.87 -0.80
CA ARG A 216 12.14 3.09 0.35
C ARG A 216 12.62 1.71 -0.04
N LEU A 217 11.95 1.07 -0.99
CA LEU A 217 12.34 -0.24 -1.52
C LEU A 217 13.48 -0.16 -2.55
N GLY A 218 13.82 1.05 -3.01
CA GLY A 218 14.84 1.26 -4.04
C GLY A 218 14.47 0.64 -5.38
N LEU A 219 13.16 0.61 -5.71
CA LEU A 219 12.68 -0.03 -6.93
C LEU A 219 13.10 0.74 -8.19
N ASN A 220 13.27 2.07 -8.07
CA ASN A 220 13.52 2.97 -9.20
C ASN A 220 12.52 2.74 -10.35
N PHE A 221 11.25 2.51 -9.99
CA PHE A 221 10.24 2.03 -10.92
C PHE A 221 9.29 3.15 -11.33
N VAL A 222 8.85 3.99 -10.39
CA VAL A 222 8.08 5.20 -10.73
C VAL A 222 9.01 6.24 -11.39
N PRO A 223 8.65 6.81 -12.56
CA PRO A 223 9.51 7.76 -13.25
C PRO A 223 9.87 8.98 -12.40
N GLN A 224 11.14 9.39 -12.41
CA GLN A 224 11.63 10.54 -11.65
C GLN A 224 10.89 11.85 -11.99
N SER A 225 10.35 11.97 -13.21
CA SER A 225 9.52 13.09 -13.63
C SER A 225 8.25 13.24 -12.78
N VAL A 226 7.69 12.15 -12.25
CA VAL A 226 6.51 12.19 -11.35
C VAL A 226 6.89 12.82 -10.01
N TYR A 227 8.04 12.44 -9.44
CA TYR A 227 8.57 13.02 -8.20
C TYR A 227 8.86 14.51 -8.35
N GLN A 228 9.52 14.89 -9.45
CA GLN A 228 9.86 16.29 -9.72
C GLN A 228 8.59 17.13 -9.92
N MET A 229 7.67 16.68 -10.76
CA MET A 229 6.40 17.36 -11.03
C MET A 229 5.64 17.65 -9.73
N GLN A 230 5.52 16.65 -8.85
CA GLN A 230 4.80 16.84 -7.59
C GLN A 230 5.56 17.76 -6.62
N SER A 231 6.88 17.64 -6.58
CA SER A 231 7.73 18.52 -5.76
C SER A 231 7.65 19.99 -6.20
N ASP A 232 7.52 20.25 -7.50
CA ASP A 232 7.31 21.60 -8.05
C ASP A 232 5.89 22.12 -7.76
N PHE A 233 4.89 21.24 -7.74
CA PHE A 233 3.50 21.59 -7.44
C PHE A 233 3.24 21.88 -5.95
N TYR A 234 3.76 21.08 -5.03
CA TYR A 234 3.41 21.15 -3.60
C TYR A 234 3.59 22.53 -2.93
N PRO A 235 4.65 23.32 -3.20
CA PRO A 235 4.77 24.67 -2.66
C PRO A 235 3.61 25.60 -3.03
N THR A 236 2.90 25.33 -4.12
CA THR A 236 1.79 26.17 -4.59
C THR A 236 0.49 25.96 -3.80
N VAL A 237 0.38 24.84 -3.06
CA VAL A 237 -0.82 24.46 -2.28
C VAL A 237 -0.51 24.21 -0.80
N ALA A 238 0.74 24.40 -0.39
CA ALA A 238 1.15 24.20 0.99
C ALA A 238 0.48 25.20 1.93
N ASN A 239 -0.09 24.70 3.03
CA ASN A 239 -0.60 25.48 4.15
C ASN A 239 0.49 25.64 5.23
N LYS A 240 0.16 26.41 6.28
CA LYS A 240 1.06 26.66 7.43
C LYS A 240 1.73 25.41 8.01
N TYR A 241 1.02 24.28 8.02
CA TYR A 241 1.46 23.05 8.68
C TYR A 241 1.80 21.90 7.71
N GLY A 242 1.76 22.14 6.41
CA GLY A 242 2.04 21.10 5.42
C GLY A 242 1.15 21.19 4.19
N VAL A 243 1.36 20.24 3.28
CA VAL A 243 0.59 20.08 2.05
C VAL A 243 -0.69 19.31 2.39
N PRO A 244 -1.88 19.83 2.05
CA PRO A 244 -3.11 19.07 2.22
C PRO A 244 -3.06 17.70 1.52
N LEU A 245 -3.64 16.68 2.14
CA LEU A 245 -3.73 15.33 1.59
C LEU A 245 -4.39 15.34 0.21
N ASP A 246 -5.45 16.11 0.05
CA ASP A 246 -6.12 16.34 -1.22
C ASP A 246 -7.01 17.58 -1.17
N THR A 247 -7.80 17.79 -2.22
CA THR A 247 -8.69 18.96 -2.36
C THR A 247 -9.96 18.93 -1.51
N ARG A 248 -10.30 17.82 -0.84
CA ARG A 248 -11.53 17.71 -0.02
C ARG A 248 -11.38 18.43 1.30
N HIS A 249 -10.19 18.38 1.91
CA HIS A 249 -9.94 18.87 3.26
C HIS A 249 -8.52 19.43 3.41
N THR A 250 -8.26 20.17 4.49
CA THR A 250 -6.95 20.77 4.79
C THR A 250 -6.05 19.92 5.69
N TYR A 251 -6.42 18.66 5.94
CA TYR A 251 -5.64 17.70 6.72
C TYR A 251 -4.32 17.35 6.01
N THR A 252 -3.27 17.03 6.77
CA THR A 252 -1.94 16.63 6.24
C THR A 252 -1.43 15.40 6.98
N LYS A 253 -0.57 14.61 6.33
CA LYS A 253 0.25 13.55 6.94
C LYS A 253 1.68 14.04 7.13
#